data_AF-A0A6B0TU60-F1
#
_entry.id   AF-A0A6B0TU60-F1
#
_cell.length_a   1.000
_cell.length_b   1.000
_cell.length_c   1.000
_cell.angle_alpha   90.00
_cell.angle_beta   90.00
_cell.angle_gamma   90.00
#
_symmetry.space_group_name_H-M   'P 1'
#
loop_
_entity.id
_entity.type
_entity.pdbx_description
1 polymer ?
#
loop_
_entity_poly.entity_id
_entity_poly.type
_entity_poly.pdbx_seq_one_letter_code
_entity_poly.pdbx_strand_id
1 'polypeptide(L)'
;MRLTLQALAELEEVLGTGAVSELVGRFERGAFSAGDLMALLHAGLRGGGWDIDRAGFAALDLDGSPVALAEAGARLLAAAFVPEGARAGAAGDAP
;
A
#
# COMPACT_ATOMS: atom_id res chain seq x y z
N MET A 1 6.37 4.87 3.58
CA MET A 1 4.91 4.65 3.43
C MET A 1 4.46 3.58 4.41
N ARG A 2 3.23 3.68 4.93
CA ARG A 2 2.63 2.70 5.85
C ARG A 2 1.12 2.70 5.66
N LEU A 3 0.49 1.53 5.76
CA LEU A 3 -0.97 1.42 5.83
C LEU A 3 -1.41 1.38 7.30
N THR A 4 -2.22 2.36 7.69
CA THR A 4 -2.93 2.34 8.98
C THR A 4 -4.28 1.63 8.80
N LEU A 5 -4.92 1.24 9.90
CA LEU A 5 -6.28 0.67 9.84
C LEU A 5 -7.27 1.61 9.12
N GLN A 6 -7.16 2.92 9.37
CA GLN A 6 -7.98 3.91 8.66
C GLN A 6 -7.68 3.93 7.16
N ALA A 7 -6.40 3.93 6.77
CA ALA A 7 -6.02 3.93 5.36
C ALA A 7 -6.46 2.64 4.63
N LEU A 8 -6.51 1.51 5.34
CA LEU A 8 -7.06 0.25 4.82
C LEU A 8 -8.57 0.36 4.63
N ALA A 9 -9.31 0.89 5.60
CA ALA A 9 -10.75 1.09 5.49
C ALA A 9 -11.13 2.02 4.32
N GLU A 10 -10.44 3.16 4.18
CA GLU A 10 -10.63 4.06 3.04
C GLU A 10 -10.32 3.35 1.70
N LEU A 11 -9.30 2.49 1.69
CA LEU A 11 -8.92 1.74 0.50
C LEU A 11 -9.98 0.68 0.13
N GLU A 12 -10.57 -0.01 1.11
CA GLU A 12 -11.67 -0.95 0.89
C GLU A 12 -12.88 -0.26 0.25
N GLU A 13 -13.27 0.91 0.78
CA GLU A 13 -14.37 1.71 0.25
C GLU A 13 -14.12 2.15 -1.19
N VAL A 14 -12.92 2.63 -1.49
CA VAL A 14 -12.54 3.13 -2.81
C VAL A 14 -12.48 2.01 -3.85
N LEU A 15 -12.04 0.83 -3.43
CA LEU A 15 -11.87 -0.32 -4.31
C LEU A 15 -13.11 -1.22 -4.35
N GLY A 16 -14.13 -0.91 -3.56
CA GLY A 16 -15.40 -1.64 -3.52
C GLY A 16 -15.23 -3.07 -3.01
N THR A 17 -14.31 -3.31 -2.08
CA THR A 17 -14.08 -4.64 -1.49
C THR A 17 -14.67 -4.74 -0.09
N GLY A 18 -15.16 -5.92 0.28
CA GLY A 18 -15.80 -6.13 1.58
C GLY A 18 -14.84 -6.47 2.72
N ALA A 19 -13.60 -6.85 2.39
CA ALA A 19 -12.58 -7.18 3.37
C ALA A 19 -11.15 -7.00 2.81
N VAL A 20 -10.20 -6.66 3.67
CA VAL A 20 -8.79 -6.48 3.29
C VAL A 20 -8.17 -7.77 2.73
N SER A 21 -8.65 -8.95 3.12
CA SER A 21 -8.22 -10.22 2.54
C SER A 21 -8.55 -10.31 1.04
N GLU A 22 -9.66 -9.71 0.60
CA GLU A 22 -10.04 -9.64 -0.82
C GLU A 22 -9.09 -8.70 -1.58
N LEU A 23 -8.72 -7.57 -0.96
CA LEU A 23 -7.70 -6.66 -1.50
C LEU A 23 -6.37 -7.38 -1.70
N VAL A 24 -5.86 -8.04 -0.66
CA VAL A 24 -4.59 -8.78 -0.72
C VAL A 24 -4.64 -9.81 -1.85
N GLY A 25 -5.67 -10.67 -1.87
CA GLY A 25 -5.80 -11.68 -2.92
C GLY A 25 -5.92 -11.10 -4.32
N ARG A 26 -6.56 -9.93 -4.48
CA ARG A 26 -6.64 -9.22 -5.78
C ARG A 26 -5.27 -8.76 -6.25
N PHE A 27 -4.47 -8.16 -5.37
CA PHE A 27 -3.12 -7.70 -5.68
C PHE A 27 -2.13 -8.85 -5.93
N GLU A 28 -2.21 -9.93 -5.16
CA GLU A 28 -1.36 -11.12 -5.35
C GLU A 28 -1.59 -11.80 -6.70
N ARG A 29 -2.83 -11.83 -7.19
CA ARG A 29 -3.17 -12.41 -8.51
C ARG A 29 -2.89 -11.47 -9.68
N GLY A 30 -2.39 -10.26 -9.44
CA GLY A 30 -2.24 -9.24 -10.48
C GLY A 30 -3.57 -8.74 -11.06
N ALA A 31 -4.68 -8.97 -10.34
CA ALA A 31 -6.03 -8.64 -10.81
C ALA A 31 -6.42 -7.18 -10.45
N PHE A 32 -5.50 -6.24 -10.70
CA PHE A 32 -5.66 -4.83 -10.36
C PHE A 32 -5.33 -3.95 -11.57
N SER A 33 -5.98 -2.78 -11.62
CA SER A 33 -5.73 -1.72 -12.59
C SER A 33 -4.66 -0.74 -12.11
N ALA A 34 -4.17 0.12 -13.01
CA ALA A 34 -3.30 1.23 -12.62
C ALA A 34 -3.97 2.17 -11.60
N GLY A 35 -5.29 2.37 -11.69
CA GLY A 35 -6.05 3.17 -10.71
C GLY A 35 -6.06 2.54 -9.32
N ASP A 36 -6.18 1.21 -9.26
CA ASP A 36 -6.11 0.46 -8.01
C ASP A 36 -4.73 0.59 -7.35
N LEU A 37 -3.66 0.49 -8.16
CA LEU A 37 -2.30 0.68 -7.69
C LEU A 37 -2.08 2.11 -7.17
N MET A 38 -2.57 3.11 -7.89
CA MET A 38 -2.51 4.51 -7.43
C MET A 38 -3.26 4.70 -6.12
N ALA A 39 -4.46 4.11 -5.97
CA ALA A 39 -5.24 4.19 -4.73
C ALA A 39 -4.49 3.58 -3.55
N LEU A 40 -3.84 2.42 -3.76
CA LEU A 40 -3.03 1.76 -2.74
C LEU A 40 -1.80 2.59 -2.33
N LEU A 41 -1.05 3.12 -3.29
CA LEU A 41 0.12 3.95 -3.02
C LEU A 41 -0.27 5.25 -2.31
N HIS A 42 -1.34 5.90 -2.75
CA HIS A 42 -1.89 7.09 -2.11
C HIS A 42 -2.28 6.83 -0.65
N ALA A 43 -3.01 5.73 -0.38
CA ALA A 43 -3.36 5.30 0.98
C ALA A 43 -2.11 5.06 1.85
N GLY A 44 -1.06 4.47 1.28
CA GLY A 44 0.22 4.24 1.95
C GLY A 44 1.00 5.51 2.30
N LEU A 45 0.89 6.56 1.49
CA LEU A 45 1.48 7.88 1.78
C LEU A 45 0.72 8.55 2.93
N ARG A 46 -0.61 8.59 2.83
CA ARG A 46 -1.47 9.18 3.88
C ARG A 46 -1.29 8.48 5.22
N GLY A 47 -1.26 7.15 5.25
CA GLY A 47 -0.99 6.39 6.48
C GLY A 47 0.44 6.56 7.03
N GLY A 48 1.35 7.06 6.20
CA GLY A 48 2.69 7.52 6.58
C GLY A 48 2.76 8.97 7.07
N GLY A 49 1.64 9.69 7.14
CA GLY A 49 1.55 11.08 7.60
C GLY A 49 1.70 12.13 6.50
N TRP A 50 1.71 11.73 5.22
CA TRP A 50 1.77 12.68 4.10
C TRP A 50 0.39 13.26 3.81
N ASP A 51 0.28 14.59 3.85
CA ASP A 51 -0.96 15.29 3.53
C ASP A 51 -1.01 15.66 2.05
N ILE A 52 -1.37 14.68 1.23
CA ILE A 52 -1.61 14.84 -0.21
C ILE A 52 -2.99 14.25 -0.54
N ASP A 53 -3.75 14.94 -1.37
CA ASP A 53 -5.05 14.49 -1.85
C ASP A 53 -4.89 13.63 -3.13
N ARG A 54 -5.98 13.03 -3.61
CA ARG A 54 -5.92 12.15 -4.80
C ARG A 54 -5.51 12.91 -6.05
N ALA A 55 -6.00 14.14 -6.21
CA ALA A 55 -5.73 14.95 -7.39
C ALA A 55 -4.25 15.36 -7.43
N GLY A 56 -3.71 15.84 -6.31
CA GLY A 56 -2.30 16.18 -6.16
C GLY A 56 -1.41 14.96 -6.35
N PHE A 57 -1.78 13.80 -5.81
CA PHE A 57 -1.02 12.56 -6.01
C PHE A 57 -1.01 12.10 -7.47
N ALA A 58 -2.16 12.15 -8.16
CA ALA A 58 -2.26 11.76 -9.56
C ALA A 58 -1.50 12.69 -10.52
N ALA A 59 -1.22 13.92 -10.10
CA ALA A 59 -0.40 14.88 -10.85
C ALA A 59 1.10 14.68 -10.62
N LEU A 60 1.52 13.82 -9.69
CA LEU A 60 2.92 13.51 -9.48
C LEU A 60 3.46 12.66 -10.63
N ASP A 61 4.66 13.00 -11.08
CA ASP A 61 5.46 12.09 -11.89
C ASP A 61 6.04 11.04 -10.95
N LEU A 62 5.47 9.84 -10.97
CA LEU A 62 5.94 8.73 -10.15
C LEU A 62 7.17 8.12 -10.82
N ASP A 63 8.34 8.44 -10.28
CA ASP A 63 9.58 7.81 -10.70
C ASP A 63 9.51 6.28 -10.55
N GLY A 64 9.69 5.56 -11.66
CA GLY A 64 9.80 4.10 -11.66
C GLY A 64 9.01 3.43 -12.78
N SER A 65 9.38 2.18 -13.07
CA SER A 65 8.60 1.37 -14.00
C SER A 65 7.26 0.94 -13.35
N PRO A 66 6.21 0.66 -14.16
CA PRO A 66 4.95 0.14 -13.62
C PRO A 66 5.13 -1.12 -12.75
N VAL A 67 6.12 -1.95 -13.09
CA VAL A 67 6.48 -3.14 -12.31
C VAL A 67 7.03 -2.76 -10.94
N ALA A 68 7.96 -1.81 -10.87
CA ALA A 68 8.53 -1.35 -9.60
C ALA A 68 7.46 -0.71 -8.68
N LEU A 69 6.51 0.03 -9.25
CA LEU A 69 5.39 0.60 -8.51
C LEU A 69 4.45 -0.50 -7.98
N ALA A 70 4.16 -1.51 -8.80
CA ALA A 70 3.37 -2.67 -8.38
C ALA A 70 4.04 -3.44 -7.25
N GLU A 71 5.35 -3.68 -7.34
CA GLU A 71 6.14 -4.32 -6.28
C GLU A 71 6.12 -3.50 -4.98
N ALA A 72 6.22 -2.17 -5.07
CA ALA A 72 6.12 -1.28 -3.92
C ALA A 72 4.75 -1.38 -3.24
N GLY A 73 3.66 -1.42 -4.02
CA GLY A 73 2.31 -1.64 -3.53
C GLY A 73 2.15 -3.00 -2.84
N ALA A 74 2.61 -4.08 -3.46
CA ALA A 74 2.56 -5.43 -2.89
C ALA A 74 3.34 -5.52 -1.56
N ARG A 75 4.54 -4.94 -1.51
CA ARG A 75 5.35 -4.85 -0.28
C ARG A 75 4.66 -4.06 0.80
N LEU A 76 3.98 -2.97 0.45
CA LEU A 76 3.22 -2.15 1.39
C LEU A 76 2.04 -2.91 1.99
N LEU A 77 1.29 -3.67 1.18
CA LEU A 77 0.21 -4.54 1.66
C LEU A 77 0.75 -5.63 2.59
N ALA A 78 1.78 -6.37 2.17
CA ALA A 78 2.40 -7.39 3.00
C ALA A 78 2.88 -6.82 4.34
N ALA A 79 3.50 -5.64 4.29
CA ALA A 79 3.96 -4.90 5.46
C ALA A 79 2.83 -4.58 6.45
N ALA A 80 1.60 -4.31 6.01
CA ALA A 80 0.50 -3.97 6.92
C ALA A 80 0.12 -5.12 7.87
N PHE A 81 0.46 -6.36 7.51
CA PHE A 81 0.06 -7.57 8.23
C PHE A 81 1.22 -8.29 8.94
N VAL A 82 2.45 -7.78 8.81
CA VAL A 82 3.57 -8.30 9.59
C VAL A 82 3.44 -7.84 11.05
N PRO A 83 3.33 -8.75 12.03
CA PRO A 83 3.26 -8.38 13.44
C PRO A 83 4.49 -7.56 13.85
N GLU A 84 4.30 -6.51 14.64
CA GLU A 84 5.33 -5.52 15.00
C GLU A 84 6.60 -6.17 15.60
N GLY A 85 6.45 -7.29 16.32
CA GLY A 85 7.57 -8.06 16.90
C GLY A 85 8.49 -8.71 15.86
N ALA A 86 8.01 -8.97 14.64
CA ALA A 86 8.84 -9.49 13.55
C ALA A 86 9.64 -8.39 12.82
N ARG A 87 9.24 -7.12 12.94
CA ARG A 87 10.01 -5.97 12.40
C ARG A 87 11.22 -5.61 13.24
N ALA A 88 11.11 -5.72 14.57
CA ALA A 88 12.19 -5.41 15.51
C ALA A 88 13.32 -6.45 15.46
N GLY A 89 13.03 -7.71 15.09
CA GLY A 89 14.03 -8.80 15.02
C GLY A 89 15.04 -8.67 13.87
N ALA A 90 14.76 -7.88 12.83
CA ALA A 90 15.66 -7.69 11.69
C ALA A 90 16.71 -6.57 11.90
N ALA A 91 16.58 -5.76 12.95
CA ALA A 91 17.52 -4.70 13.30
C ALA A 91 18.52 -5.12 14.41
N GLY A 92 18.43 -6.36 14.88
CA GLY A 92 19.21 -6.87 16.03
C GLY A 92 20.29 -7.91 15.69
N ASP A 93 20.53 -8.22 14.42
CA ASP A 93 21.56 -9.16 13.98
C ASP A 93 22.50 -8.47 12.98
N ALA A 94 23.34 -7.59 13.51
CA ALA A 94 24.55 -7.12 12.85
C ALA A 94 25.72 -7.41 13.81
N PRO A 95 26.74 -8.17 13.38
CA PRO A 95 27.91 -8.46 14.22
C PRO A 95 28.75 -7.20 14.51
#